data_AF-A0A7W0YWE6-F1
#
_entry.id   AF-A0A7W0YWE6-F1
#
_cell.length_a   1.000
_cell.length_b   1.000
_cell.length_c   1.000
_cell.angle_alpha   90.00
_cell.angle_beta   90.00
_cell.angle_gamma   90.00
#
_symmetry.space_group_name_H-M   'P 1'
#
loop_
_entity.id
_entity.type
_entity.pdbx_description
1 polymer ?
#
loop_
_entity_poly.entity_id
_entity_poly.type
_entity_poly.pdbx_seq_one_letter_code
_entity_poly.pdbx_strand_id
1 'polypeptide(L)'
;MKRHSEQPSGEAAATGAGFPAIDALAFARGLAVLRVFFGLILFSNGLSKLFSFTQVHLGIYKASLVDRPEARAILEHQVNKRGGTGNHLPGLKPLVNDVILDHWGVFQWATTAVELGAGLAL
;
A
#
# COMPACT_ATOMS: atom_id res chain seq x y z
N MET A 1 -33.08 15.77 -70.44
CA MET A 1 -32.29 16.69 -69.60
C MET A 1 -32.91 16.71 -68.20
N LYS A 2 -32.37 15.87 -67.29
CA LYS A 2 -32.53 15.77 -65.83
C LYS A 2 -32.14 14.34 -65.44
N ARG A 3 -30.87 14.13 -65.08
CA ARG A 3 -30.40 12.90 -64.42
C ARG A 3 -30.20 13.22 -62.95
N HIS A 4 -30.77 12.37 -62.11
CA HIS A 4 -30.71 12.39 -60.66
C HIS A 4 -29.26 12.46 -60.15
N SER A 5 -29.01 13.37 -59.23
CA SER A 5 -27.82 13.42 -58.41
C SER A 5 -27.94 12.36 -57.31
N GLU A 6 -27.26 11.23 -57.48
CA GLU A 6 -27.02 10.26 -56.39
C GLU A 6 -25.97 10.85 -55.44
N GLN A 7 -26.36 11.06 -54.19
CA GLN A 7 -25.41 11.31 -53.09
C GLN A 7 -24.68 9.98 -52.79
N PRO A 8 -23.34 9.97 -52.72
CA PRO A 8 -22.65 8.85 -52.09
C PRO A 8 -22.95 8.88 -50.60
N SER A 9 -23.69 7.86 -50.17
CA SER A 9 -23.86 7.43 -48.80
C SER A 9 -22.52 6.85 -48.33
N GLY A 10 -21.64 7.72 -47.85
CA GLY A 10 -20.32 7.37 -47.32
C GLY A 10 -20.34 7.42 -45.80
N GLU A 11 -20.68 6.28 -45.20
CA GLU A 11 -20.10 5.73 -43.96
C GLU A 11 -19.73 6.76 -42.86
N ALA A 12 -20.60 6.89 -41.86
CA ALA A 12 -20.20 7.42 -40.57
C ALA A 12 -19.09 6.53 -40.02
N ALA A 13 -17.83 6.98 -40.16
CA ALA A 13 -16.70 6.39 -39.49
C ALA A 13 -16.97 6.48 -38.00
N ALA A 14 -17.46 5.38 -37.42
CA ALA A 14 -17.43 5.17 -35.99
C ALA A 14 -15.95 5.17 -35.61
N THR A 15 -15.45 6.33 -35.20
CA THR A 15 -14.22 6.46 -34.45
C THR A 15 -14.48 5.77 -33.12
N GLY A 16 -14.35 4.44 -33.12
CA GLY A 16 -14.10 3.69 -31.92
C GLY A 16 -12.85 4.32 -31.31
N ALA A 17 -13.04 5.12 -30.27
CA ALA A 17 -11.96 5.66 -29.47
C ALA A 17 -11.28 4.44 -28.83
N GLY A 18 -10.31 3.87 -29.54
CA GLY A 18 -9.45 2.83 -29.02
C GLY A 18 -8.80 3.40 -27.76
N PHE A 19 -9.00 2.72 -26.64
CA PHE A 19 -8.28 3.07 -25.42
C PHE A 19 -6.79 3.13 -25.74
N PRO A 20 -6.06 4.15 -25.25
CA PRO A 20 -4.63 4.24 -25.49
C PRO A 20 -3.98 2.94 -24.99
N ALA A 21 -3.26 2.26 -25.88
CA ALA A 21 -2.49 1.09 -25.50
C ALA A 21 -1.48 1.50 -24.43
N ILE A 22 -1.53 0.84 -23.27
CA ILE A 22 -0.56 1.09 -22.20
C ILE A 22 0.81 0.62 -22.71
N ASP A 23 1.81 1.51 -22.71
CA ASP A 23 3.19 1.11 -22.92
C ASP A 23 3.62 0.18 -21.77
N ALA A 24 3.74 -1.11 -22.08
CA ALA A 24 4.08 -2.14 -21.13
C ALA A 24 5.41 -1.87 -20.42
N LEU A 25 6.38 -1.25 -21.11
CA LEU A 25 7.68 -0.93 -20.52
C LEU A 25 7.55 0.23 -19.52
N ALA A 26 6.83 1.29 -19.87
CA ALA A 26 6.56 2.40 -18.96
C ALA A 26 5.78 1.93 -17.72
N PHE A 27 4.80 1.06 -17.90
CA PHE A 27 4.04 0.46 -16.81
C PHE A 27 4.92 -0.40 -15.90
N ALA A 28 5.76 -1.27 -16.46
CA ALA A 28 6.70 -2.10 -15.69
C ALA A 28 7.69 -1.24 -14.88
N ARG A 29 8.18 -0.14 -15.45
CA ARG A 29 9.02 0.83 -14.73
C ARG A 29 8.27 1.48 -13.57
N GLY A 30 7.02 1.88 -13.77
CA GLY A 30 6.17 2.42 -12.70
C GLY A 30 5.99 1.42 -11.55
N LEU A 31 5.71 0.15 -11.87
CA LEU A 31 5.62 -0.92 -10.87
C LEU A 31 6.94 -1.18 -10.15
N ALA A 32 8.08 -1.11 -10.86
CA ALA A 32 9.39 -1.26 -10.25
C ALA A 32 9.69 -0.15 -9.23
N VAL A 33 9.31 1.10 -9.53
CA VAL A 33 9.44 2.22 -8.58
C VAL A 33 8.59 1.98 -7.33
N LEU A 34 7.32 1.58 -7.50
CA LEU A 34 6.45 1.25 -6.37
C LEU A 34 7.04 0.12 -5.52
N ARG A 35 7.56 -0.92 -6.17
CA ARG A 35 8.20 -2.06 -5.52
C ARG A 35 9.32 -1.60 -4.60
N VAL A 36 10.29 -0.85 -5.14
CA VAL A 36 11.42 -0.31 -4.37
C VAL A 36 10.93 0.62 -3.26
N PHE A 37 9.95 1.47 -3.53
CA PHE A 37 9.41 2.39 -2.53
C PHE A 37 8.78 1.66 -1.33
N PHE A 38 7.94 0.65 -1.57
CA PHE A 38 7.38 -0.20 -0.51
C PHE A 38 8.46 -1.01 0.21
N GLY A 39 9.46 -1.52 -0.53
CA GLY A 39 10.62 -2.20 0.04
C GLY A 39 11.34 -1.34 1.06
N LEU A 40 11.65 -0.09 0.70
CA LEU A 40 12.31 0.88 1.58
C LEU A 40 11.47 1.22 2.82
N ILE A 41 10.15 1.39 2.68
CA ILE A 41 9.26 1.67 3.81
C ILE A 41 9.26 0.50 4.79
N LEU A 42 9.06 -0.72 4.30
CA LEU A 42 9.02 -1.91 5.16
C LEU A 42 10.37 -2.13 5.83
N PHE A 43 11.46 -2.07 5.07
CA PHE A 43 12.79 -2.29 5.60
C PHE A 43 13.15 -1.25 6.68
N SER A 44 12.86 0.03 6.43
CA SER A 44 13.12 1.11 7.40
C SER A 44 12.30 0.95 8.68
N ASN A 45 11.04 0.52 8.58
CA ASN A 45 10.21 0.20 9.76
C ASN A 45 10.71 -1.04 10.51
N GLY A 46 11.26 -2.02 9.81
CA GLY A 46 11.90 -3.16 10.43
C GLY A 46 13.16 -2.74 11.21
N LEU A 47 13.97 -1.86 10.63
CA LEU A 47 15.15 -1.30 11.29
C LEU A 47 14.77 -0.46 12.52
N SER A 48 13.72 0.36 12.46
CA SER A 48 13.24 1.11 13.63
C SER A 48 12.84 0.20 14.78
N LYS A 49 12.27 -0.97 14.49
CA LYS A 49 11.92 -1.97 15.51
C LYS A 49 13.15 -2.63 16.13
N LEU A 50 14.24 -2.82 15.36
CA LEU A 50 15.51 -3.34 15.87
C LEU A 50 16.26 -2.34 16.75
N PHE A 51 16.34 -1.09 16.30
CA PHE A 51 17.22 -0.07 16.88
C PHE A 51 16.49 1.01 17.70
N SER A 52 15.16 0.93 17.78
CA SER A 52 14.31 1.82 18.60
C SER A 52 14.41 3.30 18.26
N PHE A 53 14.42 3.65 16.96
CA PHE A 53 14.33 5.04 16.48
C PHE A 53 13.03 5.25 15.71
N THR A 54 12.40 6.41 15.82
CA THR A 54 11.07 6.67 15.23
C THR A 54 11.05 7.79 14.21
N GLN A 55 12.21 8.43 13.96
CA GLN A 55 12.29 9.56 13.04
C GLN A 55 13.52 9.44 12.16
N VAL A 56 13.33 9.75 10.88
CA VAL A 56 14.42 9.93 9.91
C VAL A 56 14.25 11.29 9.24
N HIS A 57 15.38 11.99 9.12
CA HIS A 57 15.47 13.27 8.47
C HIS A 57 16.32 13.15 7.21
N LEU A 58 15.71 13.40 6.04
CA LEU A 58 16.43 13.56 4.77
C LEU A 58 16.21 14.97 4.25
N GLY A 59 17.09 15.88 4.64
CA GLY A 59 16.97 17.30 4.30
C GLY A 59 15.66 17.89 4.82
N ILE A 60 14.79 18.34 3.91
CA ILE A 60 13.48 18.91 4.23
C ILE A 60 12.42 17.83 4.52
N TYR A 61 12.68 16.57 4.19
CA TYR A 61 11.75 15.48 4.39
C TYR A 61 11.92 14.89 5.79
N LYS A 62 10.80 14.77 6.49
CA LYS A 62 10.70 14.09 7.77
C LYS A 62 9.79 12.87 7.60
N ALA A 63 10.29 11.70 7.97
CA ALA A 63 9.52 10.48 7.98
C ALA A 63 9.38 9.95 9.40
N SER A 64 8.16 9.56 9.77
CA SER A 64 7.89 8.84 11.00
C SER A 64 7.98 7.35 10.73
N LEU A 65 8.73 6.65 11.56
CA LEU A 65 8.86 5.20 11.54
C LEU A 65 8.19 4.61 12.77
N VAL A 66 7.79 3.36 12.64
CA VAL A 66 7.06 2.63 13.68
C VAL A 66 8.02 1.70 14.38
N ASP A 67 8.37 2.01 15.63
CA ASP A 67 9.12 1.09 16.50
C ASP A 67 8.17 0.06 17.16
N ARG A 68 8.71 -0.79 18.04
CA ARG A 68 7.92 -1.87 18.67
C ARG A 68 6.84 -1.33 19.63
N PRO A 69 7.13 -0.39 20.55
CA PRO A 69 6.11 0.24 21.37
C PRO A 69 5.00 0.91 20.56
N GLU A 70 5.36 1.69 19.53
CA GLU A 70 4.38 2.39 18.68
C GLU A 70 3.53 1.39 17.90
N ALA A 71 4.11 0.32 17.36
CA ALA A 71 3.35 -0.75 16.69
C ALA A 71 2.28 -1.35 17.60
N ARG A 72 2.63 -1.63 18.87
CA ARG A 72 1.67 -2.13 19.86
C ARG A 72 0.56 -1.13 20.13
N ALA A 73 0.92 0.14 20.36
CA ALA A 73 -0.02 1.21 20.65
C ALA A 73 -1.00 1.45 19.49
N ILE A 74 -0.52 1.41 18.25
CA ILE A 74 -1.37 1.47 17.06
C ILE A 74 -2.35 0.29 17.04
N LEU A 75 -1.88 -0.94 17.26
CA LEU A 75 -2.73 -2.13 17.24
C LEU A 75 -3.85 -2.03 18.30
N GLU A 76 -3.47 -1.67 19.53
CA GLU A 76 -4.40 -1.45 20.64
C GLU A 76 -5.42 -0.35 20.34
N HIS A 77 -4.97 0.78 19.79
CA HIS A 77 -5.85 1.89 19.42
C HIS A 77 -6.83 1.50 18.31
N GLN A 78 -6.34 0.89 17.24
CA GLN A 78 -7.14 0.51 16.08
C GLN A 78 -8.25 -0.46 16.47
N VAL A 79 -7.94 -1.42 17.35
CA VAL A 79 -8.88 -2.47 17.73
C VAL A 79 -9.82 -2.06 18.86
N ASN A 80 -9.38 -1.19 19.77
CA ASN A 80 -10.16 -0.89 20.99
C ASN A 80 -10.74 0.53 21.04
N LYS A 81 -10.19 1.50 20.30
CA LYS A 81 -10.51 2.93 20.48
C LYS A 81 -10.92 3.66 19.19
N ARG A 82 -10.54 3.18 18.01
CA ARG A 82 -10.88 3.83 16.73
C ARG A 82 -12.39 4.00 16.59
N GLY A 83 -12.87 5.23 16.37
CA GLY A 83 -14.30 5.51 16.23
C GLY A 83 -15.14 5.30 17.50
N GLY A 84 -14.50 5.24 18.69
CA GLY A 84 -15.15 5.10 19.99
C GLY A 84 -15.24 3.68 20.51
N THR A 85 -15.52 2.70 19.64
CA THR A 85 -15.68 1.27 20.00
C THR A 85 -14.54 0.38 19.50
N GLY A 86 -13.68 0.90 18.62
CA GLY A 86 -12.62 0.18 17.94
C GLY A 86 -13.02 -0.30 16.55
N ASN A 87 -12.32 -1.34 16.07
CA ASN A 87 -12.59 -1.91 14.75
C ASN A 87 -13.85 -2.79 14.77
N HIS A 88 -14.73 -2.63 13.77
CA HIS A 88 -15.99 -3.37 13.66
C HIS A 88 -15.86 -4.74 12.96
N LEU A 89 -14.65 -5.13 12.53
CA LEU A 89 -14.43 -6.39 11.84
C LEU A 89 -14.63 -7.56 12.83
N PRO A 90 -15.59 -8.48 12.56
CA PRO A 90 -15.87 -9.61 13.45
C PRO A 90 -14.61 -10.47 13.66
N GLY A 91 -14.38 -10.92 14.89
CA GLY A 91 -13.24 -11.78 15.25
C GLY A 91 -11.88 -11.06 15.34
N LEU A 92 -11.74 -9.85 14.80
CA LEU A 92 -10.46 -9.13 14.87
C LEU A 92 -10.11 -8.71 16.29
N LYS A 93 -11.09 -8.22 17.06
CA LYS A 93 -10.90 -7.78 18.44
C LYS A 93 -10.41 -8.90 19.37
N PRO A 94 -11.05 -10.09 19.42
CA PRO A 94 -10.54 -11.20 20.22
C PRO A 94 -9.20 -11.74 19.68
N LEU A 95 -9.01 -11.87 18.35
CA LEU A 95 -7.71 -12.29 17.81
C LEU A 95 -6.56 -11.35 18.26
N VAL A 96 -6.78 -10.05 18.16
CA VAL A 96 -5.74 -9.07 18.50
C VAL A 96 -5.52 -9.02 20.00
N ASN A 97 -6.57 -8.93 20.83
CA ASN A 97 -6.40 -8.81 22.28
C ASN A 97 -5.92 -10.13 22.91
N ASP A 98 -6.53 -11.26 22.54
CA ASP A 98 -6.37 -12.53 23.26
C ASP A 98 -5.25 -13.41 22.69
N VAL A 99 -4.77 -13.12 21.47
CA VAL A 99 -3.67 -13.86 20.85
C VAL A 99 -2.47 -12.95 20.62
N ILE A 100 -2.64 -11.89 19.83
CA ILE A 100 -1.49 -11.08 19.37
C ILE A 100 -0.90 -10.25 20.51
N LEU A 101 -1.73 -9.50 21.24
CA LEU A 101 -1.28 -8.61 22.32
C LEU A 101 -0.87 -9.38 23.57
N ASP A 102 -1.52 -10.52 23.84
CA ASP A 102 -1.16 -11.44 24.92
C ASP A 102 0.21 -12.10 24.67
N HIS A 103 0.51 -12.44 23.41
CA HIS A 103 1.80 -13.01 22.99
C HIS A 103 2.70 -12.00 22.28
N TRP A 104 2.60 -10.71 22.64
CA TRP A 104 3.34 -9.64 21.95
C TRP A 104 4.85 -9.87 21.92
N GLY A 105 5.38 -10.56 22.94
CA GLY A 105 6.74 -11.06 23.00
C GLY A 105 7.21 -11.71 21.69
N VAL A 106 6.37 -12.54 21.08
CA VAL A 106 6.62 -13.26 19.83
C VAL A 106 6.23 -12.41 18.63
N PHE A 107 5.02 -11.82 18.64
CA PHE A 107 4.49 -11.10 17.49
C PHE A 107 5.26 -9.82 17.14
N GLN A 108 5.91 -9.17 18.10
CA GLN A 108 6.80 -8.03 17.83
C GLN A 108 7.97 -8.45 16.93
N TRP A 109 8.53 -9.64 17.16
CA TRP A 109 9.68 -10.15 16.40
C TRP A 109 9.23 -10.75 15.07
N ALA A 110 8.07 -11.41 15.04
CA ALA A 110 7.47 -11.87 13.78
C ALA A 110 7.21 -10.69 12.83
N THR A 111 6.58 -9.62 13.31
CA THR A 111 6.35 -8.40 12.53
C THR A 111 7.67 -7.76 12.08
N THR A 112 8.65 -7.66 12.97
CA THR A 112 9.98 -7.12 12.62
C THR A 112 10.66 -7.94 11.52
N ALA A 113 10.64 -9.27 11.63
CA ALA A 113 11.25 -10.15 10.64
C ALA A 113 10.53 -10.07 9.28
N VAL A 114 9.20 -9.99 9.28
CA VAL A 114 8.40 -9.81 8.05
C VAL A 114 8.74 -8.47 7.39
N GLU A 115 8.79 -7.38 8.14
CA GLU A 115 9.10 -6.06 7.59
C GLU A 115 10.52 -5.99 7.00
N LEU A 116 11.52 -6.56 7.68
CA LEU A 116 12.89 -6.62 7.15
C LEU A 116 12.97 -7.55 5.93
N GLY A 117 12.41 -8.75 6.02
CA GLY A 117 12.48 -9.75 4.96
C GLY A 117 11.72 -9.35 3.71
N ALA A 118 10.46 -8.89 3.86
CA ALA A 118 9.67 -8.38 2.74
C ALA A 118 10.26 -7.09 2.19
N GLY A 119 10.79 -6.21 3.05
CA GLY A 119 11.48 -5.00 2.65
C GLY A 119 12.69 -5.27 1.75
N LEU A 120 13.48 -6.29 2.06
CA LEU A 120 14.62 -6.72 1.23
C LEU A 120 14.20 -7.44 -0.06
N ALA A 121 13.08 -8.15 -0.03
CA ALA A 121 12.60 -8.92 -1.17
C ALA A 121 11.96 -8.04 -2.26
N LEU A 122 11.44 -6.87 -1.90
CA LEU A 122 10.82 -5.90 -2.81
C LEU A 122 11.87 -5.00 -3.44
#